data_AF-A0A7S8FEQ8-F1
#
_entry.id   AF-A0A7S8FEQ8-F1
#
_cell.length_a   1.000
_cell.length_b   1.000
_cell.length_c   1.000
_cell.angle_alpha   90.00
_cell.angle_beta   90.00
_cell.angle_gamma   90.00
#
_symmetry.space_group_name_H-M   'P 1'
#
loop_
_entity.id
_entity.type
_entity.pdbx_description
1 polymer ?
#
loop_
_entity_poly.entity_id
_entity_poly.type
_entity_poly.pdbx_seq_one_letter_code
_entity_poly.pdbx_strand_id
1 'polypeptide(L)'
;MKLTTLYDGSGTPSSPYLTTILRTTYDGDVFFGDSSSTPRVVCNFVQTLDGIVSLKIPGKSGGAEISGRNQEDAFIMGVLRACADAVMIGEETFRNAPGHVWTAGCVYPTFVEAFQTFRKHVGKVSPHPLNVVVSGRGQVDLDQPLFRDTEIHSLVLTTHQGAARLHQRYGATLPATVRVLPGETLLAPSDMMALLQSEYGIHLLLHEGGPTLLAPFVEQACLDEIFLTVSPQVIGRGPTGDRPSFSGPLGLAPEQAIWGTLLSVKQADKSGHLFLRYQI
;
A
#
# COMPACT_ATOMS: atom_id res chain seq x y z
N MET A 1 -19.91 11.30 3.30
CA MET A 1 -18.94 10.82 2.30
C MET A 1 -19.71 10.42 1.06
N LYS A 2 -19.34 10.93 -0.12
CA LYS A 2 -19.92 10.48 -1.39
C LYS A 2 -18.83 10.47 -2.47
N LEU A 3 -18.55 9.28 -2.96
CA LEU A 3 -17.75 9.06 -4.15
C LEU A 3 -18.68 9.08 -5.37
N THR A 4 -18.22 9.69 -6.45
CA THR A 4 -18.87 9.66 -7.75
C THR A 4 -17.87 9.17 -8.79
N THR A 5 -18.23 8.15 -9.55
CA THR A 5 -17.44 7.64 -10.68
C THR A 5 -17.62 8.56 -11.87
N LEU A 6 -16.52 9.13 -12.34
CA LEU A 6 -16.46 9.97 -13.52
C LEU A 6 -16.12 9.16 -14.77
N TYR A 7 -15.34 8.09 -14.61
CA TYR A 7 -14.93 7.18 -15.67
C TYR A 7 -14.70 5.79 -15.11
N ASP A 8 -15.15 4.75 -15.82
CA ASP A 8 -14.83 3.36 -15.54
C ASP A 8 -14.68 2.59 -16.85
N GLY A 9 -13.44 2.25 -17.17
CA GLY A 9 -13.02 1.41 -18.29
C GLY A 9 -12.52 0.04 -17.85
N SER A 10 -12.64 -0.31 -16.56
CA SER A 10 -12.11 -1.57 -16.02
C SER A 10 -12.91 -2.82 -16.43
N GLY A 11 -14.01 -2.61 -17.17
CA GLY A 11 -14.96 -3.66 -17.54
C GLY A 11 -15.90 -4.02 -16.39
N THR A 12 -16.93 -4.80 -16.69
CA THR A 12 -17.90 -5.27 -15.67
C THR A 12 -17.63 -6.74 -15.40
N PRO A 13 -17.28 -7.16 -14.16
CA PRO A 13 -17.15 -8.57 -13.86
C PRO A 13 -18.52 -9.27 -14.02
N SER A 14 -18.50 -10.58 -14.29
CA SER A 14 -19.73 -11.37 -14.48
C SER A 14 -20.63 -11.38 -13.23
N SER A 15 -20.04 -11.21 -12.06
CA SER A 15 -20.71 -10.98 -10.78
C SER A 15 -20.04 -9.85 -10.00
N PRO A 16 -20.77 -9.09 -9.17
CA PRO A 16 -20.16 -8.08 -8.32
C PRO A 16 -19.10 -8.68 -7.40
N TYR A 17 -17.94 -8.04 -7.34
CA TYR A 17 -16.85 -8.45 -6.47
C TYR A 17 -17.05 -7.87 -5.06
N LEU A 18 -17.25 -6.56 -4.94
CA LEU A 18 -17.57 -5.92 -3.67
C LEU A 18 -18.97 -6.29 -3.16
N THR A 19 -19.10 -6.44 -1.83
CA THR A 19 -20.42 -6.56 -1.18
C THR A 19 -21.25 -5.29 -1.38
N THR A 20 -22.58 -5.41 -1.34
CA THR A 20 -23.51 -4.31 -1.63
C THR A 20 -23.21 -3.00 -0.90
N ILE A 21 -22.83 -3.07 0.39
CA ILE A 21 -22.51 -1.89 1.19
C ILE A 21 -21.24 -1.19 0.66
N LEU A 22 -20.17 -1.95 0.42
CA LEU A 22 -18.92 -1.40 -0.11
C LEU A 22 -19.11 -0.89 -1.53
N ARG A 23 -19.77 -1.67 -2.39
CA ARG A 23 -20.03 -1.33 -3.79
C ARG A 23 -20.84 -0.05 -3.95
N THR A 24 -21.90 0.11 -3.17
CA THR A 24 -22.72 1.33 -3.17
C THR A 24 -21.91 2.53 -2.71
N THR A 25 -21.10 2.37 -1.68
CA THR A 25 -20.30 3.45 -1.10
C THR A 25 -19.10 3.85 -1.97
N TYR A 26 -18.51 2.86 -2.65
CA TYR A 26 -17.43 3.02 -3.62
C TYR A 26 -17.93 3.54 -4.98
N ASP A 27 -19.25 3.61 -5.17
CA ASP A 27 -19.93 3.99 -6.41
C ASP A 27 -19.46 3.16 -7.62
N GLY A 28 -19.57 1.84 -7.51
CA GLY A 28 -19.12 0.89 -8.51
C GLY A 28 -18.36 -0.26 -7.89
N ASP A 29 -17.60 -0.99 -8.71
CA ASP A 29 -16.85 -2.17 -8.26
C ASP A 29 -15.34 -1.96 -8.38
N VAL A 30 -14.55 -2.82 -7.74
CA VAL A 30 -13.09 -2.87 -7.91
C VAL A 30 -12.63 -4.31 -7.94
N PHE A 31 -12.22 -4.79 -9.11
CA PHE A 31 -11.78 -6.16 -9.33
C PHE A 31 -10.36 -6.20 -9.93
N PHE A 32 -9.58 -7.20 -9.54
CA PHE A 32 -8.13 -7.29 -9.81
C PHE A 32 -7.75 -8.45 -10.74
N GLY A 33 -8.68 -8.98 -11.53
CA GLY A 33 -8.38 -10.15 -12.37
C GLY A 33 -8.37 -11.47 -11.60
N ASP A 34 -8.16 -12.56 -12.35
CA ASP A 34 -7.98 -13.90 -11.78
C ASP A 34 -6.58 -14.07 -11.17
N SER A 35 -6.44 -15.00 -10.24
CA SER A 35 -5.16 -15.31 -9.61
C SER A 35 -4.17 -15.88 -10.61
N SER A 36 -2.90 -15.49 -10.46
CA SER A 36 -1.78 -16.02 -11.24
C SER A 36 -0.75 -16.70 -10.33
N SER A 37 0.26 -17.33 -10.93
CA SER A 37 1.39 -17.92 -10.19
C SER A 37 2.28 -16.87 -9.53
N THR A 38 2.25 -15.62 -9.98
CA THR A 38 2.92 -14.49 -9.32
C THR A 38 1.89 -13.59 -8.64
N PRO A 39 2.21 -12.99 -7.48
CA PRO A 39 1.34 -12.00 -6.87
C PRO A 39 1.12 -10.84 -7.84
N ARG A 40 -0.14 -10.41 -7.99
CA ARG A 40 -0.46 -9.11 -8.57
C ARG A 40 -0.10 -8.02 -7.58
N VAL A 41 0.62 -7.01 -8.02
CA VAL A 41 1.07 -5.88 -7.19
C VAL A 41 0.29 -4.64 -7.59
N VAL A 42 -0.41 -4.07 -6.63
CA VAL A 42 -1.11 -2.79 -6.78
C VAL A 42 -0.54 -1.80 -5.79
N CYS A 43 -0.20 -0.59 -6.21
CA CYS A 43 0.24 0.44 -5.27
C CYS A 43 -0.87 1.43 -4.96
N ASN A 44 -0.87 1.96 -3.75
CA ASN A 44 -1.79 3.02 -3.33
C ASN A 44 -1.00 4.21 -2.78
N PHE A 45 -1.14 5.36 -3.41
CA PHE A 45 -0.49 6.61 -3.01
C PHE A 45 -1.47 7.78 -3.06
N VAL A 46 -1.17 8.80 -2.25
CA VAL A 46 -1.79 10.11 -2.35
C VAL A 46 -0.72 11.15 -2.66
N GLN A 47 -1.02 12.06 -3.59
CA GLN A 47 -0.14 13.14 -3.98
C GLN A 47 -0.86 14.49 -4.04
N THR A 48 -0.10 15.57 -3.90
CA THR A 48 -0.52 16.92 -4.27
C THR A 48 -0.58 17.10 -5.79
N LEU A 49 -1.16 18.21 -6.27
CA LEU A 49 -1.21 18.57 -7.69
C LEU A 49 0.18 18.68 -8.33
N ASP A 50 1.19 19.07 -7.55
CA ASP A 50 2.59 19.15 -7.96
C ASP A 50 3.40 17.87 -7.66
N GLY A 51 2.71 16.77 -7.40
CA GLY A 51 3.29 15.42 -7.37
C GLY A 51 4.00 15.03 -6.08
N ILE A 52 3.80 15.76 -4.98
CA ILE A 52 4.44 15.48 -3.69
C ILE A 52 3.63 14.48 -2.87
N VAL A 53 4.29 13.42 -2.38
CA VAL A 53 3.67 12.35 -1.55
C VAL A 53 4.12 12.34 -0.09
N SER A 54 5.13 13.12 0.26
CA SER A 54 5.57 13.26 1.65
C SER A 54 6.20 14.63 1.88
N LEU A 55 5.90 15.25 3.02
CA LEU A 55 6.42 16.58 3.35
C LEU A 55 7.87 16.55 3.86
N LYS A 56 8.39 15.37 4.21
CA LYS A 56 9.69 15.18 4.88
C LYS A 56 9.84 16.03 6.15
N ILE A 57 8.71 16.30 6.81
CA ILE A 57 8.65 16.99 8.10
C ILE A 57 8.37 15.94 9.19
N PRO A 58 9.15 15.90 10.28
CA PRO A 58 8.89 14.99 11.41
C PRO A 58 7.45 15.11 11.90
N GLY A 59 6.76 13.96 12.03
CA GLY A 59 5.36 13.90 12.45
C GLY A 59 4.32 14.33 11.40
N LYS A 60 4.75 14.71 10.19
CA LYS A 60 3.88 15.14 9.07
C LYS A 60 4.28 14.49 7.73
N SER A 61 4.93 13.34 7.81
CA SER A 61 5.48 12.64 6.64
C SER A 61 4.53 11.55 6.10
N GLY A 62 3.37 11.36 6.73
CA GLY A 62 2.33 10.43 6.30
C GLY A 62 1.41 11.01 5.22
N GLY A 63 0.59 10.14 4.62
CA GLY A 63 -0.36 10.54 3.59
C GLY A 63 -1.50 11.44 4.07
N ALA A 64 -1.80 11.43 5.38
CA ALA A 64 -2.91 12.18 5.96
C ALA A 64 -2.81 13.70 5.75
N GLU A 65 -1.59 14.26 5.81
CA GLU A 65 -1.36 15.67 5.54
C GLU A 65 -1.49 16.01 4.05
N ILE A 66 -1.13 15.06 3.17
CA ILE A 66 -1.26 15.23 1.71
C ILE A 66 -2.74 15.16 1.31
N SER A 67 -3.47 14.16 1.82
CA SER A 67 -4.90 13.97 1.58
C SER A 67 -5.79 14.98 2.29
N GLY A 68 -5.24 15.85 3.15
CA GLY A 68 -6.04 16.72 4.00
C GLY A 68 -7.01 15.95 4.90
N ARG A 69 -6.64 14.72 5.29
CA ARG A 69 -7.46 13.79 6.08
C ARG A 69 -8.82 13.52 5.43
N ASN A 70 -8.84 13.46 4.10
CA ASN A 70 -10.05 13.22 3.33
C ASN A 70 -10.65 11.84 3.65
N GLN A 71 -11.97 11.80 3.92
CA GLN A 71 -12.66 10.58 4.31
C GLN A 71 -12.83 9.60 3.15
N GLU A 72 -13.06 10.11 1.94
CA GLU A 72 -13.15 9.29 0.73
C GLU A 72 -11.82 8.58 0.41
N ASP A 73 -10.67 9.26 0.56
CA ASP A 73 -9.33 8.69 0.47
C ASP A 73 -9.09 7.57 1.50
N ALA A 74 -9.42 7.85 2.77
CA ALA A 74 -9.33 6.87 3.85
C ALA A 74 -10.23 5.65 3.59
N PHE A 75 -11.45 5.86 3.07
CA PHE A 75 -12.36 4.79 2.71
C PHE A 75 -11.82 3.93 1.56
N ILE A 76 -11.30 4.54 0.49
CA ILE A 76 -10.70 3.81 -0.64
C ILE A 76 -9.50 2.99 -0.17
N MET A 77 -8.62 3.57 0.65
CA MET A 77 -7.51 2.82 1.26
C MET A 77 -8.03 1.64 2.10
N GLY A 78 -9.13 1.82 2.84
CA GLY A 78 -9.81 0.73 3.56
C GLY A 78 -10.31 -0.38 2.63
N VAL A 79 -10.95 -0.03 1.51
CA VAL A 79 -11.39 -1.00 0.48
C VAL A 79 -10.20 -1.78 -0.07
N LEU A 80 -9.12 -1.10 -0.46
CA LEU A 80 -7.91 -1.74 -1.00
C LEU A 80 -7.27 -2.71 -0.01
N ARG A 81 -7.13 -2.30 1.26
CA ARG A 81 -6.63 -3.18 2.34
C ARG A 81 -7.55 -4.37 2.59
N ALA A 82 -8.86 -4.20 2.40
CA ALA A 82 -9.82 -5.30 2.52
C ALA A 82 -9.69 -6.30 1.35
N CYS A 83 -9.40 -5.84 0.14
CA CYS A 83 -9.16 -6.72 -1.02
C CYS A 83 -7.84 -7.50 -0.93
N ALA A 84 -6.79 -6.86 -0.42
CA ALA A 84 -5.42 -7.39 -0.42
C ALA A 84 -5.25 -8.65 0.45
N ASP A 85 -4.34 -9.54 0.03
CA ASP A 85 -3.83 -10.63 0.86
C ASP A 85 -2.76 -10.13 1.82
N ALA A 86 -1.89 -9.24 1.34
CA ALA A 86 -0.85 -8.59 2.12
C ALA A 86 -0.78 -7.09 1.81
N VAL A 87 -0.43 -6.30 2.83
CA VAL A 87 -0.08 -4.89 2.69
C VAL A 87 1.42 -4.75 2.98
N MET A 88 2.17 -4.25 2.01
CA MET A 88 3.61 -4.05 2.10
C MET A 88 3.94 -2.58 2.31
N ILE A 89 4.82 -2.34 3.28
CA ILE A 89 5.39 -1.03 3.55
C ILE A 89 6.89 -1.07 3.86
N GLY A 90 7.58 0.01 3.54
CA GLY A 90 9.00 0.20 3.84
C GLY A 90 9.27 0.74 5.25
N GLU A 91 10.48 0.51 5.72
CA GLU A 91 10.99 0.93 7.04
C GLU A 91 10.72 2.41 7.36
N GLU A 92 10.94 3.32 6.42
CA GLU A 92 10.74 4.76 6.66
C GLU A 92 9.25 5.09 6.84
N THR A 93 8.38 4.50 6.01
CA THR A 93 6.92 4.63 6.15
C THR A 93 6.45 4.10 7.49
N PHE A 94 6.96 2.94 7.91
CA PHE A 94 6.67 2.36 9.22
C PHE A 94 7.05 3.31 10.36
N ARG A 95 8.29 3.80 10.35
CA ARG A 95 8.83 4.69 11.38
C ARG A 95 8.04 5.99 11.50
N ASN A 96 7.55 6.51 10.38
CA ASN A 96 6.82 7.78 10.32
C ASN A 96 5.34 7.65 10.74
N ALA A 97 4.85 6.45 11.02
CA ALA A 97 3.47 6.20 11.46
C ALA A 97 3.44 5.40 12.78
N PRO A 98 3.96 5.97 13.89
CA PRO A 98 4.00 5.27 15.17
C PRO A 98 2.59 4.91 15.66
N GLY A 99 2.42 3.69 16.16
CA GLY A 99 1.14 3.16 16.63
C GLY A 99 0.15 2.75 15.52
N HIS A 100 0.50 2.96 14.24
CA HIS A 100 -0.38 2.62 13.12
C HIS A 100 -0.32 1.13 12.79
N VAL A 101 -1.45 0.58 12.34
CA VAL A 101 -1.55 -0.78 11.80
C VAL A 101 -2.21 -0.76 10.43
N TRP A 102 -1.71 -1.57 9.49
CA TRP A 102 -2.13 -1.53 8.08
C TRP A 102 -3.37 -2.38 7.80
N THR A 103 -4.38 -2.24 8.66
CA THR A 103 -5.69 -2.88 8.50
C THR A 103 -6.72 -1.91 7.92
N ALA A 104 -7.78 -2.43 7.30
CA ALA A 104 -8.87 -1.62 6.76
C ALA A 104 -9.66 -0.87 7.86
N GLY A 105 -9.89 -1.52 8.99
CA GLY A 105 -10.59 -0.92 10.14
C GLY A 105 -9.79 0.20 10.81
N CYS A 106 -8.46 0.15 10.79
CA CYS A 106 -7.62 1.20 11.36
C CYS A 106 -7.73 2.53 10.58
N VAL A 107 -7.72 2.46 9.24
CA VAL A 107 -7.84 3.66 8.40
C VAL A 107 -9.27 4.20 8.36
N TYR A 108 -10.29 3.32 8.36
CA TYR A 108 -11.67 3.75 8.26
C TYR A 108 -12.59 2.95 9.21
N PRO A 109 -12.59 3.30 10.52
CA PRO A 109 -13.25 2.51 11.56
C PRO A 109 -14.75 2.29 11.36
N THR A 110 -15.45 3.27 10.77
CA THR A 110 -16.90 3.24 10.53
C THR A 110 -17.34 2.05 9.66
N PHE A 111 -16.43 1.45 8.88
CA PHE A 111 -16.75 0.33 7.96
C PHE A 111 -16.05 -0.98 8.35
N VAL A 112 -15.51 -1.10 9.57
CA VAL A 112 -14.77 -2.31 10.00
C VAL A 112 -15.56 -3.61 9.74
N GLU A 113 -16.84 -3.65 10.11
CA GLU A 113 -17.71 -4.82 9.89
C GLU A 113 -17.95 -5.10 8.40
N ALA A 114 -18.11 -4.05 7.58
CA ALA A 114 -18.31 -4.18 6.14
C ALA A 114 -17.05 -4.74 5.46
N PHE A 115 -15.86 -4.29 5.86
CA PHE A 115 -14.59 -4.82 5.36
C PHE A 115 -14.38 -6.28 5.74
N GLN A 116 -14.64 -6.65 7.01
CA GLN A 116 -14.51 -8.03 7.47
C GLN A 116 -15.54 -8.95 6.79
N THR A 117 -16.78 -8.50 6.63
CA THR A 117 -17.83 -9.23 5.91
C THR A 117 -17.44 -9.47 4.46
N PHE A 118 -16.90 -8.46 3.79
CA PHE A 118 -16.39 -8.60 2.43
C PHE A 118 -15.23 -9.59 2.34
N ARG A 119 -14.23 -9.49 3.23
CA ARG A 119 -13.10 -10.43 3.27
C ARG A 119 -13.55 -11.87 3.40
N LYS A 120 -14.50 -12.13 4.29
CA LYS A 120 -15.12 -13.46 4.46
C LYS A 120 -15.87 -13.89 3.20
N HIS A 121 -16.60 -12.97 2.55
CA HIS A 121 -17.34 -13.24 1.32
C HIS A 121 -16.43 -13.69 0.16
N VAL A 122 -15.25 -13.07 0.01
CA VAL A 122 -14.26 -13.45 -1.00
C VAL A 122 -13.27 -14.53 -0.51
N GLY A 123 -13.61 -15.24 0.57
CA GLY A 123 -12.88 -16.43 1.04
C GLY A 123 -11.54 -16.16 1.74
N LYS A 124 -11.24 -14.91 2.15
CA LYS A 124 -10.04 -14.64 2.95
C LYS A 124 -10.18 -15.26 4.34
N VAL A 125 -9.14 -15.96 4.79
CA VAL A 125 -9.13 -16.67 6.08
C VAL A 125 -9.07 -15.73 7.28
N SER A 126 -8.32 -14.62 7.15
CA SER A 126 -8.12 -13.64 8.23
C SER A 126 -8.96 -12.38 8.04
N PRO A 127 -9.49 -11.77 9.13
CA PRO A 127 -10.16 -10.47 9.07
C PRO A 127 -9.25 -9.32 8.62
N HIS A 128 -7.93 -9.53 8.61
CA HIS A 128 -6.93 -8.54 8.22
C HIS A 128 -5.95 -9.11 7.19
N PRO A 129 -5.38 -8.29 6.30
CA PRO A 129 -4.28 -8.70 5.44
C PRO A 129 -3.02 -8.97 6.27
N LEU A 130 -2.07 -9.75 5.72
CA LEU A 130 -0.72 -9.85 6.27
C LEU A 130 -0.02 -8.49 6.17
N ASN A 131 0.57 -8.01 7.26
CA ASN A 131 1.29 -6.74 7.27
C ASN A 131 2.78 -6.98 7.08
N VAL A 132 3.34 -6.56 5.95
CA VAL A 132 4.72 -6.85 5.55
C VAL A 132 5.57 -5.58 5.67
N VAL A 133 6.51 -5.55 6.61
CA VAL A 133 7.48 -4.46 6.77
C VAL A 133 8.80 -4.84 6.12
N VAL A 134 9.23 -4.05 5.13
CA VAL A 134 10.49 -4.28 4.40
C VAL A 134 11.57 -3.35 4.93
N SER A 135 12.68 -3.94 5.38
CA SER A 135 13.83 -3.21 5.93
C SER A 135 15.11 -3.96 5.65
N GLY A 136 15.94 -3.48 4.71
CA GLY A 136 17.25 -4.10 4.47
C GLY A 136 18.21 -3.95 5.64
N ARG A 137 18.12 -2.85 6.40
CA ARG A 137 19.03 -2.56 7.53
C ARG A 137 18.55 -3.12 8.87
N GLY A 138 17.34 -3.68 8.93
CA GLY A 138 16.70 -4.15 10.16
C GLY A 138 16.40 -3.07 11.18
N GLN A 139 16.23 -1.79 10.76
CA GLN A 139 15.90 -0.70 11.69
C GLN A 139 14.38 -0.59 11.89
N VAL A 140 13.79 -1.69 12.34
CA VAL A 140 12.36 -1.82 12.62
C VAL A 140 12.16 -1.89 14.13
N ASP A 141 11.24 -1.08 14.65
CA ASP A 141 10.84 -1.12 16.05
C ASP A 141 9.78 -2.20 16.26
N LEU A 142 10.20 -3.36 16.77
CA LEU A 142 9.32 -4.51 16.99
C LEU A 142 8.46 -4.38 18.28
N ASP A 143 8.55 -3.25 18.98
CA ASP A 143 7.69 -2.95 20.14
C ASP A 143 6.38 -2.27 19.74
N GLN A 144 6.25 -1.86 18.47
CA GLN A 144 5.04 -1.24 17.95
C GLN A 144 3.83 -2.20 17.94
N PRO A 145 2.59 -1.69 18.03
CA PRO A 145 1.38 -2.50 18.05
C PRO A 145 1.28 -3.52 16.91
N LEU A 146 1.80 -3.19 15.73
CA LEU A 146 1.83 -4.07 14.54
C LEU A 146 2.43 -5.47 14.83
N PHE A 147 3.37 -5.57 15.76
CA PHE A 147 4.07 -6.81 16.11
C PHE A 147 3.65 -7.38 17.47
N ARG A 148 2.83 -6.67 18.23
CA ARG A 148 2.43 -7.05 19.60
C ARG A 148 0.98 -7.50 19.69
N ASP A 149 0.14 -7.03 18.78
CA ASP A 149 -1.25 -7.42 18.69
C ASP A 149 -1.38 -8.83 18.07
N THR A 150 -1.97 -9.76 18.82
CA THR A 150 -2.13 -11.15 18.39
C THR A 150 -3.19 -11.34 17.30
N GLU A 151 -4.08 -10.36 17.10
CA GLU A 151 -5.07 -10.39 16.02
C GLU A 151 -4.47 -9.91 14.68
N ILE A 152 -3.27 -9.33 14.71
CA ILE A 152 -2.59 -8.77 13.54
C ILE A 152 -1.43 -9.66 13.13
N HIS A 153 -1.55 -10.26 11.94
CA HIS A 153 -0.46 -11.02 11.36
C HIS A 153 0.54 -10.07 10.70
N SER A 154 1.81 -10.18 11.10
CA SER A 154 2.90 -9.34 10.59
C SER A 154 4.16 -10.13 10.25
N LEU A 155 4.89 -9.62 9.27
CA LEU A 155 6.10 -10.20 8.72
C LEU A 155 7.13 -9.10 8.47
N VAL A 156 8.37 -9.31 8.88
CA VAL A 156 9.49 -8.46 8.48
C VAL A 156 10.30 -9.16 7.40
N LEU A 157 10.43 -8.52 6.24
CA LEU A 157 11.38 -8.92 5.20
C LEU A 157 12.66 -8.11 5.35
N THR A 158 13.78 -8.80 5.51
CA THR A 158 15.07 -8.15 5.77
C THR A 158 16.23 -8.91 5.12
N THR A 159 17.44 -8.37 5.18
CA THR A 159 18.66 -9.06 4.75
C THR A 159 19.34 -9.75 5.93
N HIS A 160 20.40 -10.52 5.68
CA HIS A 160 21.18 -11.14 6.76
C HIS A 160 21.71 -10.10 7.77
N GLN A 161 22.15 -8.94 7.28
CA GLN A 161 22.61 -7.85 8.14
C GLN A 161 21.47 -7.29 9.00
N GLY A 162 20.31 -7.07 8.40
CA GLY A 162 19.14 -6.55 9.12
C GLY A 162 18.61 -7.54 10.17
N ALA A 163 18.57 -8.84 9.85
CA ALA A 163 18.23 -9.87 10.82
C ALA A 163 19.22 -9.91 11.99
N ALA A 164 20.53 -9.84 11.74
CA ALA A 164 21.53 -9.79 12.80
C ALA A 164 21.33 -8.58 13.73
N ARG A 165 21.00 -7.40 13.18
CA ARG A 165 20.66 -6.22 13.98
C ARG A 165 19.41 -6.42 14.84
N LEU A 166 18.36 -7.01 14.29
CA LEU A 166 17.13 -7.30 15.04
C LEU A 166 17.41 -8.25 16.22
N HIS A 167 18.16 -9.33 15.99
CA HIS A 167 18.55 -10.26 17.06
C HIS A 167 19.47 -9.62 18.10
N GLN A 168 20.36 -8.71 17.69
CA GLN A 168 21.19 -7.96 18.63
C GLN A 168 20.33 -7.08 19.57
N ARG A 169 19.25 -6.48 19.04
CA ARG A 169 18.38 -5.59 19.81
C ARG A 169 17.36 -6.33 20.67
N TYR A 170 16.75 -7.39 20.14
CA TYR A 170 15.60 -8.08 20.74
C TYR A 170 15.93 -9.47 21.30
N GLY A 171 17.15 -9.96 21.09
CA GLY A 171 17.57 -11.30 21.49
C GLY A 171 17.19 -12.39 20.49
N ALA A 172 17.31 -13.65 20.90
CA ALA A 172 17.08 -14.81 20.04
C ALA A 172 15.59 -15.01 19.68
N THR A 173 14.68 -14.60 20.56
CA THR A 173 13.23 -14.74 20.35
C THR A 173 12.65 -13.39 19.96
N LEU A 174 12.41 -13.21 18.66
CA LEU A 174 11.82 -11.99 18.12
C LEU A 174 10.29 -11.99 18.35
N PRO A 175 9.68 -10.84 18.66
CA PRO A 175 8.23 -10.72 18.79
C PRO A 175 7.51 -10.70 17.42
N ALA A 176 8.24 -10.82 16.31
CA ALA A 176 7.73 -10.80 14.96
C ALA A 176 8.31 -11.95 14.14
N THR A 177 7.55 -12.43 13.14
CA THR A 177 8.10 -13.32 12.13
C THR A 177 9.07 -12.54 11.26
N VAL A 178 10.31 -13.01 11.14
CA VAL A 178 11.33 -12.41 10.29
C VAL A 178 11.74 -13.40 9.20
N ARG A 179 11.79 -12.92 7.95
CA ARG A 179 12.34 -13.66 6.82
C ARG A 179 13.52 -12.92 6.24
N VAL A 180 14.55 -13.70 5.95
CA VAL A 180 15.82 -13.21 5.39
C VAL A 180 15.82 -13.52 3.90
N LEU A 181 15.98 -12.48 3.09
CA LEU A 181 16.15 -12.59 1.65
C LEU A 181 17.58 -12.20 1.25
N PRO A 182 18.05 -12.64 0.06
CA PRO A 182 19.28 -12.15 -0.52
C PRO A 182 19.27 -10.63 -0.70
N GLY A 183 20.44 -10.02 -0.57
CA GLY A 183 20.63 -8.57 -0.72
C GLY A 183 21.45 -7.97 0.41
N GLU A 184 21.86 -6.71 0.22
CA GLU A 184 22.60 -5.93 1.22
C GLU A 184 21.68 -4.90 1.88
N THR A 185 21.37 -3.83 1.15
CA THR A 185 20.49 -2.74 1.61
C THR A 185 19.11 -2.74 0.96
N LEU A 186 18.98 -3.27 -0.25
CA LEU A 186 17.71 -3.38 -0.99
C LEU A 186 17.41 -4.86 -1.21
N LEU A 187 16.12 -5.20 -1.12
CA LEU A 187 15.60 -6.54 -1.39
C LEU A 187 14.97 -6.51 -2.79
N ALA A 188 15.21 -7.54 -3.60
CA ALA A 188 14.66 -7.62 -4.95
C ALA A 188 13.14 -7.86 -4.91
N PRO A 189 12.33 -7.14 -5.70
CA PRO A 189 10.89 -7.38 -5.85
C PRO A 189 10.56 -8.85 -6.14
N SER A 190 11.32 -9.49 -7.05
CA SER A 190 11.14 -10.91 -7.41
C SER A 190 11.25 -11.84 -6.21
N ASP A 191 12.25 -11.65 -5.35
CA ASP A 191 12.48 -12.51 -4.18
C ASP A 191 11.39 -12.31 -3.14
N MET A 192 10.97 -11.05 -2.92
CA MET A 192 9.88 -10.73 -2.01
C MET A 192 8.57 -11.36 -2.49
N MET A 193 8.23 -11.21 -3.76
CA MET A 193 7.01 -11.78 -4.33
C MET A 193 7.02 -13.30 -4.35
N ALA A 194 8.15 -13.93 -4.69
CA ALA A 194 8.29 -15.38 -4.68
C ALA A 194 8.06 -15.96 -3.28
N LEU A 195 8.71 -15.40 -2.25
CA LEU A 195 8.53 -15.84 -0.87
C LEU A 195 7.08 -15.62 -0.38
N LEU A 196 6.50 -14.45 -0.67
CA LEU A 196 5.12 -14.14 -0.28
C LEU A 196 4.12 -15.09 -0.93
N GLN A 197 4.32 -15.44 -2.20
CA GLN A 197 3.47 -16.42 -2.87
C GLN A 197 3.67 -17.82 -2.27
N SER A 198 4.90 -18.30 -2.16
CA SER A 198 5.18 -19.70 -1.88
C SER A 198 4.93 -20.09 -0.42
N GLU A 199 5.23 -19.18 0.51
CA GLU A 199 5.08 -19.45 1.94
C GLU A 199 3.77 -18.92 2.54
N TYR A 200 3.17 -17.89 1.94
CA TYR A 200 2.02 -17.19 2.52
C TYR A 200 0.79 -17.17 1.61
N GLY A 201 0.89 -17.71 0.38
CA GLY A 201 -0.24 -17.77 -0.56
C GLY A 201 -0.74 -16.40 -1.01
N ILE A 202 0.13 -15.39 -1.04
CA ILE A 202 -0.25 -14.03 -1.43
C ILE A 202 -0.48 -13.98 -2.94
N HIS A 203 -1.70 -13.59 -3.35
CA HIS A 203 -2.05 -13.38 -4.76
C HIS A 203 -2.29 -11.91 -5.10
N LEU A 204 -2.73 -11.10 -4.14
CA LEU A 204 -2.86 -9.65 -4.27
C LEU A 204 -2.03 -8.94 -3.19
N LEU A 205 -0.96 -8.27 -3.63
CA LEU A 205 -0.07 -7.47 -2.79
C LEU A 205 -0.40 -5.99 -2.94
N LEU A 206 -0.86 -5.35 -1.86
CA LEU A 206 -1.04 -3.91 -1.80
C LEU A 206 0.26 -3.25 -1.32
N HIS A 207 0.90 -2.46 -2.19
CA HIS A 207 2.11 -1.74 -1.89
C HIS A 207 1.80 -0.29 -1.46
N GLU A 208 1.87 0.02 -0.16
CA GLU A 208 1.63 1.37 0.39
C GLU A 208 2.92 2.19 0.62
N GLY A 209 3.98 1.83 -0.09
CA GLY A 209 5.21 2.63 -0.16
C GLY A 209 6.23 2.31 0.93
N GLY A 210 7.20 3.15 1.22
CA GLY A 210 7.39 4.48 0.64
C GLY A 210 7.94 4.46 -0.79
N PRO A 211 8.15 5.65 -1.38
CA PRO A 211 8.62 5.80 -2.76
C PRO A 211 9.93 5.04 -3.06
N THR A 212 10.86 4.96 -2.11
CA THR A 212 12.11 4.20 -2.26
C THR A 212 11.88 2.70 -2.37
N LEU A 213 10.87 2.15 -1.68
CA LEU A 213 10.51 0.74 -1.79
C LEU A 213 9.77 0.46 -3.10
N LEU A 214 8.93 1.39 -3.57
CA LEU A 214 8.18 1.24 -4.82
C LEU A 214 9.08 1.30 -6.06
N ALA A 215 10.10 2.17 -6.05
CA ALA A 215 10.97 2.41 -7.20
C ALA A 215 11.48 1.12 -7.90
N PRO A 216 12.06 0.13 -7.20
CA PRO A 216 12.49 -1.11 -7.85
C PRO A 216 11.34 -1.95 -8.40
N PHE A 217 10.13 -1.91 -7.83
CA PHE A 217 8.96 -2.60 -8.42
C PHE A 217 8.60 -1.99 -9.78
N VAL A 218 8.67 -0.67 -9.90
CA VAL A 218 8.42 0.05 -11.15
C VAL A 218 9.52 -0.24 -12.17
N GLU A 219 10.78 -0.13 -11.76
CA GLU A 219 11.95 -0.37 -12.62
C GLU A 219 12.00 -1.80 -13.19
N GLN A 220 11.56 -2.79 -12.41
CA GLN A 220 11.58 -4.21 -12.79
C GLN A 220 10.25 -4.71 -13.36
N ALA A 221 9.33 -3.81 -13.75
CA ALA A 221 8.03 -4.16 -14.29
C ALA A 221 7.23 -5.15 -13.41
N CYS A 222 7.34 -4.99 -12.10
CA CYS A 222 6.67 -5.80 -11.07
C CYS A 222 5.44 -5.09 -10.46
N LEU A 223 4.97 -4.00 -11.08
CA LEU A 223 3.80 -3.24 -10.63
C LEU A 223 2.71 -3.32 -11.70
N ASP A 224 1.54 -3.84 -11.35
CA ASP A 224 0.44 -4.04 -12.30
C ASP A 224 -0.51 -2.85 -12.34
N GLU A 225 -0.80 -2.24 -11.19
CA GLU A 225 -1.77 -1.15 -11.11
C GLU A 225 -1.38 -0.06 -10.10
N ILE A 226 -1.76 1.17 -10.43
CA ILE A 226 -1.56 2.35 -9.60
C ILE A 226 -2.93 2.90 -9.18
N PHE A 227 -3.19 2.92 -7.88
CA PHE A 227 -4.22 3.75 -7.26
C PHE A 227 -3.56 5.03 -6.77
N LEU A 228 -4.02 6.16 -7.31
CA LEU A 228 -3.44 7.48 -7.03
C LEU A 228 -4.54 8.47 -6.67
N THR A 229 -4.56 8.87 -5.40
CA THR A 229 -5.32 10.03 -4.96
C THR A 229 -4.58 11.30 -5.34
N VAL A 230 -5.22 12.19 -6.09
CA VAL A 230 -4.74 13.54 -6.38
C VAL A 230 -5.51 14.52 -5.51
N SER A 231 -4.82 15.06 -4.51
CA SER A 231 -5.32 16.09 -3.62
C SER A 231 -5.21 17.46 -4.27
N PRO A 232 -6.23 18.34 -4.14
CA PRO A 232 -6.22 19.70 -4.70
C PRO A 232 -5.39 20.64 -3.81
N GLN A 233 -4.16 20.26 -3.58
CA GLN A 233 -3.16 20.95 -2.79
C GLN A 233 -1.94 21.19 -3.67
N VAL A 234 -1.33 22.37 -3.55
CA VAL A 234 -0.01 22.67 -4.11
C VAL A 234 0.90 23.01 -2.94
N ILE A 235 2.04 22.33 -2.81
CA ILE A 235 2.90 22.50 -1.62
C ILE A 235 4.37 22.80 -1.94
N GLY A 236 4.81 22.51 -3.16
CA GLY A 236 6.18 22.68 -3.61
C GLY A 236 7.14 21.64 -3.04
N ARG A 237 8.32 21.49 -3.65
CA ARG A 237 9.37 20.58 -3.17
C ARG A 237 10.10 21.04 -1.90
N GLY A 238 9.77 22.22 -1.38
CA GLY A 238 10.45 22.83 -0.23
C GLY A 238 11.85 23.39 -0.58
N PRO A 239 12.52 24.09 0.36
CA PRO A 239 13.80 24.76 0.12
C PRO A 239 14.94 23.82 -0.28
N THR A 240 14.92 22.59 0.23
CA THR A 240 15.89 21.52 -0.01
C THR A 240 15.61 20.72 -1.28
N GLY A 241 14.40 20.83 -1.84
CA GLY A 241 14.00 20.09 -3.03
C GLY A 241 13.82 18.58 -2.83
N ASP A 242 13.79 18.10 -1.59
CA ASP A 242 13.88 16.68 -1.21
C ASP A 242 12.53 15.99 -0.98
N ARG A 243 11.43 16.72 -1.15
CA ARG A 243 10.08 16.12 -1.09
C ARG A 243 9.84 15.24 -2.33
N PRO A 244 9.57 13.93 -2.14
CA PRO A 244 9.53 12.99 -3.24
C PRO A 244 8.18 12.96 -3.96
N SER A 245 8.19 12.48 -5.20
CA SER A 245 7.02 11.88 -5.87
C SER A 245 6.84 10.43 -5.45
N PHE A 246 5.73 9.80 -5.87
CA PHE A 246 5.49 8.37 -5.57
C PHE A 246 6.56 7.45 -6.18
N SER A 247 7.17 7.86 -7.30
CA SER A 247 8.26 7.14 -7.96
C SER A 247 9.63 7.28 -7.26
N GLY A 248 9.73 8.16 -6.26
CA GLY A 248 10.91 8.29 -5.41
C GLY A 248 12.20 8.57 -6.21
N PRO A 249 13.26 7.76 -6.05
CA PRO A 249 14.54 7.97 -6.74
C PRO A 249 14.54 7.53 -8.22
N LEU A 250 13.44 6.96 -8.73
CA LEU A 250 13.39 6.48 -10.11
C LEU A 250 13.63 7.62 -11.11
N GLY A 251 14.52 7.37 -12.08
CA GLY A 251 14.92 8.35 -13.10
C GLY A 251 15.08 7.71 -14.48
N LEU A 252 13.99 7.24 -15.06
CA LEU A 252 13.96 6.61 -16.39
C LEU A 252 14.17 7.66 -17.50
N ALA A 253 14.85 7.27 -18.58
CA ALA A 253 14.87 8.07 -19.81
C ALA A 253 13.49 8.08 -20.49
N PRO A 254 13.15 9.10 -21.31
CA PRO A 254 11.85 9.15 -21.99
C PRO A 254 11.48 7.89 -22.78
N GLU A 255 12.47 7.22 -23.38
CA GLU A 255 12.28 5.99 -24.16
C GLU A 255 12.03 4.76 -23.29
N GLN A 256 12.37 4.85 -22.00
CA GLN A 256 12.13 3.83 -20.98
C GLN A 256 10.88 4.15 -20.15
N ALA A 257 10.21 5.28 -20.42
CA ALA A 257 9.04 5.70 -19.68
C ALA A 257 7.95 4.63 -19.75
N ILE A 258 7.33 4.40 -18.59
CA ILE A 258 6.28 3.41 -18.43
C ILE A 258 4.94 4.09 -18.69
N TRP A 259 4.16 3.52 -19.61
CA TRP A 259 2.89 4.08 -20.06
C TRP A 259 1.73 3.29 -19.49
N GLY A 260 0.89 3.95 -18.70
CA GLY A 260 -0.30 3.33 -18.14
C GLY A 260 -1.56 3.50 -18.98
N THR A 261 -2.49 2.57 -18.83
CA THR A 261 -3.87 2.68 -19.34
C THR A 261 -4.80 3.09 -18.20
N LEU A 262 -5.56 4.17 -18.38
CA LEU A 262 -6.53 4.62 -17.39
C LEU A 262 -7.66 3.59 -17.25
N LEU A 263 -7.87 3.08 -16.04
CA LEU A 263 -8.94 2.13 -15.73
C LEU A 263 -10.15 2.81 -15.11
N SER A 264 -9.97 3.74 -14.18
CA SER A 264 -11.09 4.48 -13.61
C SER A 264 -10.70 5.83 -13.02
N VAL A 265 -11.69 6.71 -12.93
CA VAL A 265 -11.61 8.00 -12.25
C VAL A 265 -12.82 8.15 -11.35
N LYS A 266 -12.59 8.44 -10.08
CA LYS A 266 -13.62 8.85 -9.13
C LYS A 266 -13.31 10.23 -8.58
N GLN A 267 -14.34 10.91 -8.10
CA GLN A 267 -14.23 12.19 -7.43
C GLN A 267 -14.90 12.13 -6.06
N ALA A 268 -14.31 12.84 -5.09
CA ALA A 268 -15.00 13.18 -3.86
C ALA A 268 -15.84 14.44 -4.08
N ASP A 269 -17.17 14.34 -3.89
CA ASP A 269 -18.15 15.35 -4.32
C ASP A 269 -17.88 16.79 -3.85
N LYS A 270 -17.19 16.98 -2.71
CA LYS A 270 -17.01 18.31 -2.10
C LYS A 270 -15.56 18.73 -1.87
N SER A 271 -14.62 17.79 -1.86
CA SER A 271 -13.23 18.07 -1.49
C SER A 271 -12.33 18.30 -2.70
N GLY A 272 -12.81 18.08 -3.93
CA GLY A 272 -12.01 18.25 -5.15
C GLY A 272 -10.92 17.19 -5.35
N HIS A 273 -10.89 16.14 -4.53
CA HIS A 273 -9.97 15.02 -4.71
C HIS A 273 -10.39 14.17 -5.90
N LEU A 274 -9.41 13.74 -6.70
CA LEU A 274 -9.58 12.72 -7.73
C LEU A 274 -8.91 11.42 -7.28
N PHE A 275 -9.54 10.30 -7.57
CA PHE A 275 -9.02 8.96 -7.31
C PHE A 275 -8.84 8.28 -8.66
N LEU A 276 -7.59 8.14 -9.07
CA LEU A 276 -7.21 7.59 -10.36
C LEU A 276 -6.78 6.14 -10.19
N ARG A 277 -7.17 5.28 -11.13
CA ARG A 277 -6.68 3.92 -11.24
C ARG A 277 -6.09 3.71 -12.62
N TYR A 278 -4.83 3.32 -12.69
CA TYR A 278 -4.14 2.97 -13.93
C TYR A 278 -3.68 1.51 -13.90
N GLN A 279 -3.79 0.83 -15.03
CA GLN A 279 -2.98 -0.34 -15.33
C GLN A 279 -1.64 0.12 -15.87
N ILE A 280 -0.56 -0.56 -15.52
CA ILE A 280 0.81 -0.27 -15.96
C ILE A 280 1.37 -1.42 -16.80
#